data_AF-A0A2H0GBU6-F1
#
_entry.id   AF-A0A2H0GBU6-F1
#
_cell.length_a   1.000
_cell.length_b   1.000
_cell.length_c   1.000
_cell.angle_alpha   90.00
_cell.angle_beta   90.00
_cell.angle_gamma   90.00
#
_symmetry.space_group_name_H-M   'P 1'
#
loop_
_entity.id
_entity.type
_entity.pdbx_description
1 polymer ?
#
loop_
_entity_poly.entity_id
_entity_poly.type
_entity_poly.pdbx_seq_one_letter_code
_entity_poly.pdbx_strand_id
1 'polypeptide(L)'
;MLPQLLENEAQAYFLDFLLKSYDLSSLSKEVQYHVESYSKDEKKSAKQQYVSWAKELKAKVDELLPVSVKFKYQIQQIIQTKNTNYKTTLLERVKAANTYFIPILESHSKHILNHITELSVVSKIKIYLSELKELEAHFFKQIGLMKKAEILINSSIENKEFTKEMVKNVVEDDHQRTTLVSSIKITKEKTPKKDKIDTKKLSFDLYKQGKSIPEIAKERSLVEGTITGHLAYYVGLGMIDVKELVDEQKFKAIEELYLTNKDIAGFGAFKANLSDD
;
A
#
# COMPACT_ATOMS: atom_id res chain seq x y z
N MET A 1 -40.78 -28.87 -10.84
CA MET A 1 -39.38 -28.84 -11.35
C MET A 1 -38.67 -27.54 -11.01
N LEU A 2 -39.21 -26.36 -11.39
CA LEU A 2 -38.57 -25.06 -11.09
C LEU A 2 -38.28 -24.79 -9.58
N PRO A 3 -39.20 -25.06 -8.64
CA PRO A 3 -38.98 -24.78 -7.22
C PRO A 3 -37.86 -25.64 -6.60
N GLN A 4 -37.80 -26.93 -6.96
CA GLN A 4 -36.77 -27.86 -6.50
C GLN A 4 -35.38 -27.51 -7.05
N LEU A 5 -35.32 -27.00 -8.29
CA LEU A 5 -34.07 -26.57 -8.92
C LEU A 5 -33.50 -25.31 -8.22
N LEU A 6 -34.36 -24.34 -7.96
CA LEU A 6 -34.04 -23.11 -7.20
C LEU A 6 -33.55 -23.41 -5.78
N GLU A 7 -34.19 -24.37 -5.10
CA GLU A 7 -33.79 -24.79 -3.77
C GLU A 7 -32.39 -25.45 -3.76
N ASN A 8 -32.09 -26.29 -4.76
CA ASN A 8 -30.78 -26.91 -4.93
C ASN A 8 -29.67 -25.89 -5.26
N GLU A 9 -29.94 -24.91 -6.12
CA GLU A 9 -28.99 -23.83 -6.46
C GLU A 9 -28.72 -22.91 -5.27
N ALA A 10 -29.75 -22.54 -4.51
CA ALA A 10 -29.60 -21.74 -3.30
C ALA A 10 -28.75 -22.47 -2.25
N GLN A 11 -28.93 -23.78 -2.11
CA GLN A 11 -28.12 -24.62 -1.21
C GLN A 11 -26.65 -24.72 -1.66
N ALA A 12 -26.40 -24.82 -2.97
CA ALA A 12 -25.05 -24.83 -3.52
C ALA A 12 -24.33 -23.48 -3.33
N TYR A 13 -25.02 -22.37 -3.58
CA TYR A 13 -24.51 -21.03 -3.32
C TYR A 13 -24.19 -20.82 -1.84
N PHE A 14 -25.09 -21.26 -0.96
CA PHE A 14 -24.90 -21.19 0.49
C PHE A 14 -23.63 -21.94 0.94
N LEU A 15 -23.42 -23.15 0.42
CA LEU A 15 -22.23 -23.97 0.72
C LEU A 15 -20.95 -23.27 0.26
N ASP A 16 -20.94 -22.79 -0.98
CA ASP A 16 -19.80 -22.07 -1.56
C ASP A 16 -19.47 -20.82 -0.73
N PHE A 17 -20.49 -20.04 -0.35
CA PHE A 17 -20.32 -18.88 0.51
C PHE A 17 -19.71 -19.27 1.87
N LEU A 18 -20.25 -20.29 2.54
CA LEU A 18 -19.74 -20.73 3.83
C LEU A 18 -18.27 -21.18 3.73
N LEU A 19 -17.91 -21.97 2.72
CA LEU A 19 -16.54 -22.43 2.52
C LEU A 19 -15.58 -21.26 2.23
N LYS A 20 -16.02 -20.28 1.45
CA LYS A 20 -15.25 -19.05 1.16
C LYS A 20 -15.06 -18.18 2.39
N SER A 21 -16.08 -18.05 3.25
CA SER A 21 -15.99 -17.24 4.47
C SER A 21 -14.95 -17.72 5.47
N TYR A 22 -14.57 -19.00 5.40
CA TYR A 22 -13.52 -19.58 6.25
C TYR A 22 -12.28 -20.00 5.45
N ASP A 23 -12.16 -19.55 4.20
CA ASP A 23 -10.94 -19.73 3.42
C ASP A 23 -9.96 -18.59 3.71
N LEU A 24 -8.95 -18.88 4.53
CA LEU A 24 -7.93 -17.90 4.90
C LEU A 24 -6.73 -17.90 3.93
N SER A 25 -6.74 -18.72 2.88
CA SER A 25 -5.62 -18.79 1.93
C SER A 25 -5.40 -17.48 1.18
N SER A 26 -6.47 -16.83 0.74
CA SER A 26 -6.42 -15.51 0.11
C SER A 26 -5.84 -14.46 1.05
N LEU A 27 -6.30 -14.42 2.31
CA LEU A 27 -5.76 -13.48 3.30
C LEU A 27 -4.27 -13.73 3.57
N SER A 28 -3.86 -14.98 3.79
CA SER A 28 -2.44 -15.31 3.97
C SER A 28 -1.59 -14.92 2.76
N LYS A 29 -2.13 -15.08 1.54
CA LYS A 29 -1.45 -14.67 0.30
C LYS A 29 -1.28 -13.15 0.20
N GLU A 30 -2.26 -12.35 0.59
CA GLU A 30 -2.10 -10.89 0.63
C GLU A 30 -1.03 -10.46 1.64
N VAL A 31 -0.98 -11.13 2.80
CA VAL A 31 0.09 -10.89 3.79
C VAL A 31 1.45 -11.34 3.24
N GLN A 32 1.51 -12.44 2.49
CA GLN A 32 2.73 -12.89 1.82
C GLN A 32 3.23 -11.86 0.80
N TYR A 33 2.35 -11.34 -0.04
CA TYR A 33 2.69 -10.28 -0.99
C TYR A 33 3.18 -9.01 -0.29
N HIS A 34 2.57 -8.68 0.86
CA HIS A 34 3.07 -7.61 1.70
C HIS A 34 4.51 -7.89 2.16
N VAL A 35 4.83 -9.09 2.68
CA VAL A 35 6.20 -9.47 3.07
C VAL A 35 7.18 -9.43 1.88
N GLU A 36 6.79 -9.88 0.70
CA GLU A 36 7.64 -9.93 -0.49
C GLU A 36 7.94 -8.54 -1.07
N SER A 37 7.08 -7.55 -0.80
CA SER A 37 7.28 -6.17 -1.24
C SER A 37 8.42 -5.43 -0.50
N TYR A 38 9.04 -6.06 0.49
CA TYR A 38 10.25 -5.59 1.18
C TYR A 38 11.52 -5.97 0.38
N SER A 39 11.65 -5.40 -0.82
CA SER A 39 12.67 -5.80 -1.80
C SER A 39 13.79 -4.77 -2.04
N LYS A 40 13.83 -3.67 -1.26
CA LYS A 40 14.79 -2.57 -1.45
C LYS A 40 15.76 -2.48 -0.27
N ASP A 41 16.88 -1.80 -0.49
CA ASP A 41 17.79 -1.40 0.59
C ASP A 41 17.08 -0.43 1.57
N GLU A 42 17.33 -0.57 2.88
CA GLU A 42 16.74 0.27 3.94
C GLU A 42 17.02 1.76 3.76
N LYS A 43 18.19 2.12 3.22
CA LYS A 43 18.55 3.51 2.92
C LYS A 43 17.70 4.10 1.79
N LYS A 44 17.06 3.24 0.97
CA LYS A 44 16.19 3.65 -0.15
C LYS A 44 14.72 3.72 0.24
N SER A 45 14.29 3.06 1.32
CA SER A 45 12.89 3.09 1.78
C SER A 45 12.76 2.81 3.28
N ALA A 46 12.15 3.74 4.01
CA ALA A 46 11.89 3.61 5.44
C ALA A 46 11.01 2.40 5.79
N LYS A 47 10.20 1.90 4.85
CA LYS A 47 9.41 0.67 5.02
C LYS A 47 10.28 -0.54 5.39
N GLN A 48 11.49 -0.63 4.83
CA GLN A 48 12.30 -1.86 4.92
C GLN A 48 12.65 -2.25 6.36
N GLN A 49 12.70 -1.26 7.26
CA GLN A 49 12.94 -1.44 8.70
C GLN A 49 11.85 -2.27 9.39
N TYR A 50 10.67 -2.42 8.76
CA TYR A 50 9.52 -3.12 9.30
C TYR A 50 9.31 -4.51 8.68
N VAL A 51 10.33 -5.09 8.03
CA VAL A 51 10.23 -6.44 7.44
C VAL A 51 9.97 -7.52 8.50
N SER A 52 10.58 -7.39 9.68
CA SER A 52 10.36 -8.32 10.80
C SER A 52 8.91 -8.28 11.28
N TRP A 53 8.34 -7.08 11.40
CA TRP A 53 6.93 -6.88 11.75
C TRP A 53 5.99 -7.59 10.76
N ALA A 54 6.24 -7.45 9.45
CA ALA A 54 5.44 -8.12 8.43
C ALA A 54 5.58 -9.65 8.48
N LYS A 55 6.79 -10.17 8.71
CA LYS A 55 7.03 -11.60 8.88
C LYS A 55 6.35 -12.18 10.11
N GLU A 56 6.35 -11.46 11.22
CA GLU A 56 5.64 -11.86 12.44
C GLU A 56 4.12 -11.91 12.23
N LEU A 57 3.55 -10.91 11.54
CA LEU A 57 2.15 -10.93 11.17
C LEU A 57 1.83 -12.14 10.26
N LYS A 58 2.69 -12.43 9.28
CA LYS A 58 2.54 -13.59 8.39
C LYS A 58 2.55 -14.91 9.17
N ALA A 59 3.51 -15.10 10.06
CA ALA A 59 3.59 -16.31 10.88
C ALA A 59 2.31 -16.54 11.68
N LYS A 60 1.78 -15.49 12.34
CA LYS A 60 0.53 -15.57 13.11
C LYS A 60 -0.69 -15.88 12.24
N VAL A 61 -0.75 -15.33 11.02
CA VAL A 61 -1.83 -15.66 10.06
C VAL A 61 -1.72 -17.11 9.58
N ASP A 62 -0.50 -17.60 9.36
CA ASP A 62 -0.27 -18.98 8.90
C ASP A 62 -0.66 -20.03 9.94
N GLU A 63 -0.54 -19.73 11.23
CA GLU A 63 -1.01 -20.60 12.31
C GLU A 63 -2.53 -20.88 12.22
N LEU A 64 -3.30 -20.00 11.58
CA LEU A 64 -4.74 -20.18 11.39
C LEU A 64 -5.09 -21.10 10.21
N LEU A 65 -4.19 -21.28 9.24
CA LEU A 65 -4.48 -22.03 8.01
C LEU A 65 -4.86 -23.49 8.28
N PRO A 66 -4.12 -24.27 9.10
CA PRO A 66 -4.49 -25.67 9.36
C PRO A 66 -5.87 -25.80 10.01
N VAL A 67 -6.24 -24.85 10.89
CA VAL A 67 -7.54 -24.85 11.56
C VAL A 67 -8.66 -24.49 10.59
N SER A 68 -8.43 -23.48 9.73
CA SER A 68 -9.34 -23.08 8.65
C SER A 68 -9.61 -24.25 7.68
N VAL A 69 -8.57 -24.95 7.23
CA VAL A 69 -8.70 -26.12 6.34
C VAL A 69 -9.49 -27.24 6.99
N LYS A 70 -9.19 -27.60 8.25
CA LYS A 70 -9.93 -28.62 9.00
C LYS A 70 -11.40 -28.24 9.17
N PHE A 71 -11.68 -26.97 9.45
CA PHE A 71 -13.04 -26.48 9.61
C PHE A 71 -13.83 -26.54 8.29
N LYS A 72 -13.22 -26.14 7.17
CA LYS A 72 -13.83 -26.29 5.83
C LYS A 72 -14.18 -27.74 5.51
N TYR A 73 -13.28 -28.68 5.81
CA TYR A 73 -13.55 -30.10 5.65
C TYR A 73 -14.75 -30.54 6.50
N GLN A 74 -14.83 -30.08 7.76
CA GLN A 74 -15.95 -30.38 8.63
C GLN A 74 -17.29 -29.86 8.09
N ILE A 75 -17.34 -28.64 7.55
CA ILE A 75 -18.52 -28.07 6.88
C ILE A 75 -18.99 -29.01 5.77
N GLN A 76 -18.07 -29.45 4.91
CA GLN A 76 -18.38 -30.35 3.79
C GLN A 76 -18.96 -31.67 4.29
N GLN A 77 -18.38 -32.27 5.34
CA GLN A 77 -18.87 -33.52 5.92
C GLN A 77 -20.28 -33.40 6.53
N ILE A 78 -20.56 -32.33 7.28
CA ILE A 78 -21.87 -32.08 7.88
C ILE A 78 -22.96 -31.96 6.80
N ILE A 79 -22.62 -31.35 5.67
CA ILE A 79 -23.58 -31.12 4.58
C ILE A 79 -23.76 -32.39 3.74
N GLN A 80 -22.70 -33.14 3.48
CA GLN A 80 -22.76 -34.41 2.74
C GLN A 80 -23.58 -35.48 3.45
N THR A 81 -23.55 -35.50 4.78
CA THR A 81 -24.31 -36.47 5.58
C THR A 81 -25.82 -36.28 5.51
N LYS A 82 -26.32 -35.10 5.08
CA LYS A 82 -27.75 -34.79 4.85
C LYS A 82 -28.70 -35.21 5.98
N ASN A 83 -28.21 -35.24 7.23
CA ASN A 83 -29.05 -35.55 8.39
C ASN A 83 -30.12 -34.47 8.60
N THR A 84 -31.28 -34.82 9.14
CA THR A 84 -32.42 -33.89 9.33
C THR A 84 -32.04 -32.59 10.08
N ASN A 85 -31.06 -32.66 10.98
CA ASN A 85 -30.61 -31.53 11.81
C ASN A 85 -29.31 -30.86 11.33
N TYR A 86 -28.86 -31.13 10.09
CA TYR A 86 -27.55 -30.66 9.63
C TYR A 86 -27.39 -29.13 9.70
N LYS A 87 -28.46 -28.36 9.45
CA LYS A 87 -28.42 -26.88 9.52
C LYS A 87 -28.11 -26.41 10.95
N THR A 88 -28.76 -26.98 11.96
CA THR A 88 -28.53 -26.66 13.37
C THR A 88 -27.12 -27.01 13.80
N THR A 89 -26.64 -28.22 13.44
CA THR A 89 -25.25 -28.62 13.71
C THR A 89 -24.26 -27.68 13.02
N LEU A 90 -24.52 -27.29 11.78
CA LEU A 90 -23.67 -26.37 11.04
C LEU A 90 -23.65 -24.97 11.68
N LEU A 91 -24.78 -24.48 12.20
CA LEU A 91 -24.85 -23.22 12.95
C LEU A 91 -23.98 -23.24 14.21
N GLU A 92 -24.05 -24.32 15.00
CA GLU A 92 -23.22 -24.48 16.20
C GLU A 92 -21.73 -24.46 15.85
N ARG A 93 -21.35 -25.13 14.75
CA ARG A 93 -19.96 -25.17 14.28
C ARG A 93 -19.50 -23.81 13.74
N VAL A 94 -20.36 -23.09 13.02
CA VAL A 94 -20.11 -21.71 12.57
C VAL A 94 -19.92 -20.77 13.76
N LYS A 95 -20.77 -20.85 14.79
CA LYS A 95 -20.61 -20.07 16.02
C LYS A 95 -19.28 -20.36 16.71
N ALA A 96 -18.94 -21.64 16.89
CA ALA A 96 -17.67 -22.04 17.49
C ALA A 96 -16.46 -21.55 16.68
N ALA A 97 -16.53 -21.61 15.35
CA ALA A 97 -15.49 -21.08 14.47
C ALA A 97 -15.37 -19.55 14.59
N ASN A 98 -16.50 -18.83 14.63
CA ASN A 98 -16.51 -17.37 14.84
C ASN A 98 -15.89 -16.99 16.19
N THR A 99 -16.20 -17.71 17.27
CA THR A 99 -15.58 -17.51 18.59
C THR A 99 -14.07 -17.70 18.56
N TYR A 100 -13.55 -18.58 17.70
CA TYR A 100 -12.11 -18.80 17.53
C TYR A 100 -11.45 -17.77 16.61
N PHE A 101 -11.92 -17.63 15.36
CA PHE A 101 -11.24 -16.85 14.33
C PHE A 101 -11.43 -15.34 14.50
N ILE A 102 -12.63 -14.87 14.80
CA ILE A 102 -12.94 -13.43 14.78
C ILE A 102 -12.07 -12.66 15.78
N PRO A 103 -11.93 -13.06 17.07
CA PRO A 103 -11.08 -12.32 18.00
C PRO A 103 -9.62 -12.26 17.58
N ILE A 104 -9.10 -13.32 16.94
CA ILE A 104 -7.72 -13.37 16.47
C ILE A 104 -7.53 -12.41 15.28
N LEU A 105 -8.44 -12.46 14.31
CA LEU A 105 -8.41 -11.55 13.15
C LEU A 105 -8.61 -10.08 13.57
N GLU A 106 -9.49 -9.81 14.53
CA GLU A 106 -9.70 -8.47 15.10
C GLU A 106 -8.45 -7.97 15.83
N SER A 107 -7.77 -8.85 16.56
CA SER A 107 -6.47 -8.56 17.19
C SER A 107 -5.40 -8.18 16.15
N HIS A 108 -5.33 -8.92 15.04
CA HIS A 108 -4.38 -8.63 13.95
C HIS A 108 -4.72 -7.33 13.22
N SER A 109 -5.99 -7.10 12.90
CA SER A 109 -6.47 -5.84 12.34
C SER A 109 -6.12 -4.66 13.26
N LYS A 110 -6.35 -4.78 14.58
CA LYS A 110 -5.96 -3.77 15.57
C LYS A 110 -4.45 -3.52 15.58
N HIS A 111 -3.65 -4.57 15.48
CA HIS A 111 -2.20 -4.45 15.40
C HIS A 111 -1.75 -3.65 14.17
N ILE A 112 -2.38 -3.87 13.01
CA ILE A 112 -2.13 -3.09 11.79
C ILE A 112 -2.55 -1.62 11.97
N LEU A 113 -3.72 -1.37 12.57
CA LEU A 113 -4.19 0.01 12.85
C LEU A 113 -3.26 0.78 13.79
N ASN A 114 -2.75 0.11 14.83
CA ASN A 114 -1.78 0.71 15.74
C ASN A 114 -0.49 1.07 14.99
N HIS A 115 0.00 0.18 14.14
CA HIS A 115 1.18 0.43 13.30
C HIS A 115 0.97 1.60 12.33
N ILE A 116 -0.20 1.69 11.69
CA ILE A 116 -0.59 2.84 10.86
C ILE A 116 -0.57 4.14 11.67
N THR A 117 -1.08 4.10 12.89
CA THR A 117 -1.16 5.26 13.79
C THR A 117 0.24 5.72 14.21
N GLU A 118 1.09 4.79 14.65
CA GLU A 118 2.49 5.05 15.04
C GLU A 118 3.30 5.62 13.87
N LEU A 119 3.06 5.13 12.64
CA LEU A 119 3.76 5.58 11.44
C LEU A 119 3.18 6.86 10.82
N SER A 120 2.00 7.32 11.24
CA SER A 120 1.35 8.50 10.66
C SER A 120 2.17 9.79 10.81
N VAL A 121 3.10 9.82 11.76
CA VAL A 121 4.03 10.93 12.02
C VAL A 121 5.36 10.82 11.28
N VAL A 122 5.69 9.65 10.73
CA VAL A 122 6.98 9.37 10.10
C VAL A 122 7.04 9.96 8.69
N SER A 123 8.14 10.62 8.36
CA SER A 123 8.34 11.22 7.04
C SER A 123 8.57 10.17 5.94
N LYS A 124 8.17 10.47 4.70
CA LYS A 124 8.39 9.63 3.49
C LYS A 124 7.77 8.21 3.55
N ILE A 125 6.74 8.00 4.38
CA ILE A 125 6.12 6.68 4.59
C ILE A 125 4.72 6.53 3.95
N LYS A 126 4.23 7.54 3.21
CA LYS A 126 2.86 7.60 2.66
C LYS A 126 2.45 6.35 1.87
N ILE A 127 3.32 5.85 1.00
CA ILE A 127 3.03 4.65 0.19
C ILE A 127 2.88 3.43 1.09
N TYR A 128 3.77 3.27 2.08
CA TYR A 128 3.67 2.17 3.03
C TYR A 128 2.40 2.27 3.90
N LEU A 129 1.98 3.47 4.30
CA LEU A 129 0.70 3.65 4.99
C LEU A 129 -0.48 3.23 4.12
N SER A 130 -0.48 3.55 2.82
CA SER A 130 -1.51 3.07 1.90
C SER A 130 -1.55 1.54 1.82
N GLU A 131 -0.40 0.90 1.68
CA GLU A 131 -0.29 -0.58 1.67
C GLU A 131 -0.79 -1.20 2.99
N LEU A 132 -0.51 -0.59 4.14
CA LEU A 132 -1.01 -1.06 5.44
C LEU A 132 -2.53 -0.91 5.57
N LYS A 133 -3.11 0.18 5.04
CA LYS A 133 -4.57 0.39 5.01
C LYS A 133 -5.26 -0.64 4.13
N GLU A 134 -4.68 -0.97 2.97
CA GLU A 134 -5.16 -2.05 2.11
C GLU A 134 -5.07 -3.40 2.81
N LEU A 135 -3.93 -3.68 3.45
CA LEU A 135 -3.74 -4.89 4.25
C LEU A 135 -4.81 -5.03 5.34
N GLU A 136 -5.07 -3.98 6.11
CA GLU A 136 -6.11 -3.94 7.14
C GLU A 136 -7.50 -4.25 6.57
N ALA A 137 -7.84 -3.68 5.40
CA ALA A 137 -9.12 -3.91 4.75
C ALA A 137 -9.34 -5.39 4.39
N HIS A 138 -8.28 -6.14 4.04
CA HIS A 138 -8.39 -7.59 3.82
C HIS A 138 -8.79 -8.35 5.10
N PHE A 139 -8.23 -8.00 6.26
CA PHE A 139 -8.64 -8.59 7.54
C PHE A 139 -10.08 -8.27 7.86
N PHE A 140 -10.46 -6.99 7.72
CA PHE A 140 -11.81 -6.56 8.02
C PHE A 140 -12.85 -7.23 7.11
N LYS A 141 -12.57 -7.32 5.81
CA LYS A 141 -13.43 -8.03 4.85
C LYS A 141 -13.61 -9.50 5.23
N GLN A 142 -12.54 -10.18 5.66
CA GLN A 142 -12.61 -11.58 6.08
C GLN A 142 -13.51 -11.76 7.31
N ILE A 143 -13.38 -10.88 8.31
CA ILE A 143 -14.25 -10.87 9.50
C ILE A 143 -15.71 -10.66 9.08
N GLY A 144 -15.96 -9.72 8.16
CA GLY A 144 -17.30 -9.47 7.62
C GLY A 144 -17.91 -10.69 6.92
N LEU A 145 -17.12 -11.46 6.16
CA LEU A 145 -17.57 -12.70 5.53
C LEU A 145 -17.99 -13.76 6.56
N MET A 146 -17.23 -13.91 7.65
CA MET A 146 -17.53 -14.83 8.74
C MET A 146 -18.81 -14.44 9.50
N LYS A 147 -18.98 -13.16 9.82
CA LYS A 147 -20.21 -12.61 10.44
C LYS A 147 -21.43 -12.82 9.53
N LYS A 148 -21.29 -12.54 8.23
CA LYS A 148 -22.37 -12.78 7.25
C LYS A 148 -22.73 -14.26 7.12
N ALA A 149 -21.76 -15.17 7.22
CA ALA A 149 -22.01 -16.61 7.16
C ALA A 149 -22.90 -17.09 8.31
N GLU A 150 -22.69 -16.58 9.52
CA GLU A 150 -23.54 -16.87 10.68
C GLU A 150 -24.97 -16.33 10.52
N ILE A 151 -25.11 -15.11 10.02
CA ILE A 151 -26.42 -14.51 9.77
C ILE A 151 -27.17 -15.34 8.72
N LEU A 152 -26.52 -15.68 7.60
CA LEU A 152 -27.11 -16.43 6.50
C LEU A 152 -27.64 -17.80 6.96
N ILE A 153 -26.88 -18.52 7.79
CA ILE A 153 -27.31 -19.83 8.30
C ILE A 153 -28.44 -19.73 9.33
N ASN A 154 -28.42 -18.72 10.21
CA ASN A 154 -29.53 -18.45 11.12
C ASN A 154 -30.83 -18.17 10.34
N SER A 155 -30.79 -17.30 9.32
CA SER A 155 -31.95 -17.01 8.47
C SER A 155 -32.48 -18.26 7.76
N SER A 156 -31.58 -19.14 7.30
CA SER A 156 -31.95 -20.40 6.64
C SER A 156 -32.62 -21.42 7.58
N ILE A 157 -32.33 -21.37 8.87
CA ILE A 157 -32.97 -22.22 9.90
C ILE A 157 -34.35 -21.66 10.25
N GLU A 158 -34.47 -20.34 10.36
CA GLU A 158 -35.73 -19.67 10.72
C GLU A 158 -36.73 -19.55 9.55
N ASN A 159 -36.40 -20.09 8.37
CA ASN A 159 -37.15 -19.89 7.12
C ASN A 159 -37.45 -18.42 6.82
N LYS A 160 -36.57 -17.51 7.24
CA LYS A 160 -36.69 -16.08 6.97
C LYS A 160 -35.92 -15.73 5.70
N GLU A 161 -36.51 -14.88 4.87
CA GLU A 161 -35.82 -14.32 3.72
C GLU A 161 -34.58 -13.54 4.20
N PHE A 162 -33.44 -13.80 3.57
CA PHE A 162 -32.22 -13.08 3.85
C PHE A 162 -32.29 -11.69 3.22
N THR A 163 -32.42 -10.66 4.06
CA THR A 163 -32.55 -9.27 3.60
C THR A 163 -31.28 -8.47 3.86
N LYS A 164 -31.09 -7.38 3.10
CA LYS A 164 -29.98 -6.44 3.31
C LYS A 164 -29.98 -5.83 4.72
N GLU A 165 -31.15 -5.70 5.35
CA GLU A 165 -31.28 -5.16 6.71
C GLU A 165 -30.60 -6.07 7.75
N MET A 166 -30.64 -7.40 7.56
CA MET A 166 -30.02 -8.35 8.48
C MET A 166 -28.49 -8.24 8.54
N VAL A 167 -27.86 -7.76 7.47
CA VAL A 167 -26.41 -7.54 7.39
C VAL A 167 -26.04 -6.07 7.48
N LYS A 168 -26.99 -5.18 7.74
CA LYS A 168 -26.79 -3.73 7.76
C LYS A 168 -25.70 -3.33 8.74
N ASN A 169 -25.72 -3.86 9.97
CA ASN A 169 -24.67 -3.58 10.96
C ASN A 169 -23.28 -4.01 10.46
N VAL A 170 -23.18 -5.14 9.74
CA VAL A 170 -21.90 -5.60 9.16
C VAL A 170 -21.44 -4.70 8.00
N VAL A 171 -22.38 -4.14 7.24
CA VAL A 171 -22.10 -3.21 6.12
C VAL A 171 -21.81 -1.81 6.63
N GLU A 172 -22.49 -1.35 7.68
CA GLU A 172 -22.23 -0.08 8.34
C GLU A 172 -20.86 -0.09 9.03
N ASP A 173 -20.50 -1.18 9.70
CA ASP A 173 -19.15 -1.38 10.26
C ASP A 173 -18.07 -1.26 9.16
N ASP A 174 -18.33 -1.75 7.93
CA ASP A 174 -17.42 -1.66 6.78
C ASP A 174 -17.22 -0.22 6.31
N HIS A 175 -18.31 0.53 6.15
CA HIS A 175 -18.24 1.94 5.79
C HIS A 175 -17.59 2.80 6.87
N GLN A 176 -17.96 2.58 8.14
CA GLN A 176 -17.39 3.31 9.27
C GLN A 176 -15.90 3.02 9.41
N ARG A 177 -15.48 1.76 9.28
CA ARG A 177 -14.07 1.40 9.34
C ARG A 177 -13.27 1.94 8.17
N THR A 178 -13.80 1.85 6.95
CA THR A 178 -13.17 2.46 5.77
C THR A 178 -12.99 3.97 5.97
N THR A 179 -14.00 4.64 6.54
CA THR A 179 -13.93 6.07 6.88
C THR A 179 -12.90 6.34 7.97
N LEU A 180 -12.87 5.55 9.04
CA LEU A 180 -11.90 5.67 10.13
C LEU A 180 -10.46 5.52 9.61
N VAL A 181 -10.20 4.46 8.86
CA VAL A 181 -8.87 4.14 8.30
C VAL A 181 -8.42 5.20 7.29
N SER A 182 -9.32 5.68 6.44
CA SER A 182 -9.01 6.79 5.51
C SER A 182 -8.79 8.12 6.24
N SER A 183 -9.50 8.36 7.36
CA SER A 183 -9.38 9.57 8.18
C SER A 183 -8.08 9.68 8.97
N ILE A 184 -7.31 8.60 9.12
CA ILE A 184 -5.97 8.64 9.72
C ILE A 184 -5.08 9.51 8.83
N LYS A 185 -4.94 10.78 9.22
CA LYS A 185 -4.17 11.81 8.53
C LYS A 185 -2.69 11.59 8.82
N ILE A 186 -1.87 11.77 7.79
CA ILE A 186 -0.42 11.89 7.95
C ILE A 186 -0.16 13.26 8.57
N THR A 187 -0.21 13.32 9.90
CA THR A 187 0.30 14.45 10.65
C THR A 187 1.80 14.33 10.61
N LYS A 188 2.43 14.86 9.56
CA LYS A 188 3.86 15.14 9.63
C LYS A 188 4.05 15.90 10.93
N GLU A 189 4.73 15.31 11.91
CA GLU A 189 5.45 16.16 12.85
C GLU A 189 6.24 17.07 11.94
N LYS A 190 5.93 18.37 12.03
CA LYS A 190 6.89 19.36 11.63
C LYS A 190 8.04 19.13 12.59
N THR A 191 8.90 18.14 12.32
CA THR A 191 10.32 18.35 12.53
C THR A 191 10.51 19.76 11.98
N PRO A 192 10.92 20.74 12.81
CA PRO A 192 11.18 22.08 12.31
C PRO A 192 11.94 21.82 11.03
N LYS A 193 11.51 22.42 9.92
CA LYS A 193 12.32 22.37 8.71
C LYS A 193 13.68 22.83 9.23
N LYS A 194 14.61 21.90 9.51
CA LYS A 194 16.02 22.20 9.52
C LYS A 194 16.12 22.90 8.21
N ASP A 195 16.39 24.20 8.28
CA ASP A 195 16.37 25.08 7.13
C ASP A 195 16.85 24.24 5.98
N LYS A 196 16.02 24.10 4.93
CA LYS A 196 16.57 23.58 3.69
C LYS A 196 17.73 24.54 3.46
N ILE A 197 18.94 24.13 3.83
CA ILE A 197 20.16 24.71 3.34
C ILE A 197 19.89 24.59 1.87
N ASP A 198 19.54 25.71 1.25
CA ASP A 198 19.11 25.72 -0.13
C ASP A 198 20.27 25.06 -0.85
N THR A 199 20.07 23.82 -1.28
CA THR A 199 21.19 22.98 -1.70
C THR A 199 21.80 23.58 -2.95
N LYS A 200 21.04 24.42 -3.67
CA LYS A 200 21.53 25.27 -4.75
C LYS A 200 22.36 26.42 -4.17
N LYS A 201 21.86 27.12 -3.15
CA LYS A 201 22.59 28.21 -2.47
C LYS A 201 23.94 27.76 -1.92
N LEU A 202 24.04 26.58 -1.31
CA LEU A 202 25.34 26.08 -0.84
C LEU A 202 26.33 25.84 -2.00
N SER A 203 25.86 25.31 -3.13
CA SER A 203 26.68 25.22 -4.36
C SER A 203 27.11 26.61 -4.83
N PHE A 204 26.19 27.57 -4.81
CA PHE A 204 26.43 28.94 -5.25
C PHE A 204 27.41 29.68 -4.35
N ASP A 205 27.27 29.57 -3.03
CA ASP A 205 28.15 30.23 -2.06
C ASP A 205 29.59 29.68 -2.18
N LEU A 206 29.75 28.36 -2.32
CA LEU A 206 31.06 27.74 -2.56
C LEU A 206 31.65 28.15 -3.91
N TYR A 207 30.82 28.30 -4.93
CA TYR A 207 31.25 28.82 -6.24
C TYR A 207 31.70 30.28 -6.17
N LYS A 208 30.96 31.14 -5.45
CA LYS A 208 31.35 32.54 -5.21
C LYS A 208 32.59 32.68 -4.32
N GLN A 209 32.98 31.63 -3.60
CA GLN A 209 34.27 31.52 -2.91
C GLN A 209 35.43 31.11 -3.85
N GLY A 210 35.19 30.95 -5.15
CA GLY A 210 36.20 30.65 -6.16
C GLY A 210 36.48 29.16 -6.36
N LYS A 211 35.68 28.25 -5.77
CA LYS A 211 35.82 26.81 -5.98
C LYS A 211 35.27 26.39 -7.34
N SER A 212 35.96 25.46 -7.99
CA SER A 212 35.53 24.87 -9.25
C SER A 212 34.40 23.84 -9.07
N ILE A 213 33.66 23.55 -10.14
CA ILE A 213 32.57 22.55 -10.13
C ILE A 213 33.04 21.17 -9.59
N PRO A 214 34.20 20.61 -10.02
CA PRO A 214 34.70 19.35 -9.49
C PRO A 214 35.04 19.41 -7.99
N GLU A 215 35.59 20.52 -7.52
CA GLU A 215 35.92 20.71 -6.08
C GLU A 215 34.66 20.78 -5.23
N ILE A 216 33.65 21.53 -5.69
CA ILE A 216 32.34 21.62 -5.02
C ILE A 216 31.66 20.25 -5.03
N ALA A 217 31.72 19.52 -6.14
CA ALA A 217 31.15 18.18 -6.27
C ALA A 217 31.79 17.22 -5.25
N LYS A 218 33.13 17.22 -5.17
CA LYS A 218 33.89 16.42 -4.22
C LYS A 218 33.58 16.79 -2.77
N GLU A 219 33.65 18.08 -2.43
CA GLU A 219 33.40 18.58 -1.07
C GLU A 219 31.98 18.28 -0.58
N ARG A 220 31.01 18.32 -1.50
CA ARG A 220 29.61 18.05 -1.18
C ARG A 220 29.21 16.59 -1.37
N SER A 221 30.12 15.71 -1.79
CA SER A 221 29.83 14.31 -2.14
C SER A 221 28.68 14.18 -3.16
N LEU A 222 28.68 15.06 -4.17
CA LEU A 222 27.74 15.08 -5.28
C LEU A 222 28.46 14.83 -6.60
N VAL A 223 27.72 14.46 -7.64
CA VAL A 223 28.25 14.41 -9.01
C VAL A 223 28.25 15.80 -9.64
N GLU A 224 29.20 16.07 -10.53
CA GLU A 224 29.36 17.38 -11.19
C GLU A 224 28.07 17.85 -11.86
N GLY A 225 27.34 16.96 -12.54
CA GLY A 225 26.07 17.31 -13.18
C GLY A 225 25.01 17.88 -12.22
N THR A 226 25.01 17.46 -10.95
CA THR A 226 24.13 18.02 -9.91
C THR A 226 24.57 19.43 -9.53
N ILE A 227 25.87 19.68 -9.45
CA ILE A 227 26.43 21.02 -9.19
C ILE A 227 26.16 21.95 -10.37
N THR A 228 26.39 21.50 -11.60
CA THR A 228 26.07 22.24 -12.82
C THR A 228 24.59 22.61 -12.87
N GLY A 229 23.70 21.67 -12.55
CA GLY A 229 22.25 21.95 -12.47
C GLY A 229 21.88 22.95 -11.35
N HIS A 230 22.61 22.95 -10.23
CA HIS A 230 22.44 23.96 -9.18
C HIS A 230 22.90 25.35 -9.64
N LEU A 231 24.05 25.47 -10.31
CA LEU A 231 24.58 26.76 -10.77
C LEU A 231 23.79 27.33 -11.96
N ALA A 232 23.30 26.48 -12.87
CA ALA A 232 22.44 26.87 -13.98
C ALA A 232 21.18 27.63 -13.53
N TYR A 233 20.64 27.28 -12.36
CA TYR A 233 19.55 28.04 -11.74
C TYR A 233 19.93 29.49 -11.45
N TYR A 234 21.16 29.76 -10.97
CA TYR A 234 21.65 31.11 -10.69
C TYR A 234 22.11 31.87 -11.92
N VAL A 235 22.51 31.17 -12.99
CA VAL A 235 22.66 31.76 -14.32
C VAL A 235 21.32 32.29 -14.83
N GLY A 236 20.25 31.49 -14.72
CA GLY A 236 18.89 31.93 -15.11
C GLY A 236 18.35 33.11 -14.29
N LEU A 237 18.88 33.33 -13.09
CA LEU A 237 18.58 34.50 -12.25
C LEU A 237 19.51 35.70 -12.52
N GLY A 238 20.51 35.57 -13.38
CA GLY A 238 21.51 36.60 -13.67
C GLY A 238 22.55 36.82 -12.56
N MET A 239 22.69 35.89 -11.62
CA MET A 239 23.65 36.00 -10.50
C MET A 239 25.02 35.38 -10.80
N ILE A 240 25.11 34.56 -11.84
CA ILE A 240 26.35 34.04 -12.43
C ILE A 240 26.31 34.40 -13.90
N ASP A 241 27.38 35.00 -14.43
CA ASP A 241 27.50 35.16 -15.87
C ASP A 241 27.77 33.79 -16.49
N VAL A 242 26.99 33.42 -17.51
CA VAL A 242 27.15 32.15 -18.23
C VAL A 242 28.57 31.99 -18.80
N LYS A 243 29.24 33.10 -19.12
CA LYS A 243 30.63 33.13 -19.60
C LYS A 243 31.66 32.70 -18.54
N GLU A 244 31.29 32.68 -17.26
CA GLU A 244 32.12 32.13 -16.18
C GLU A 244 32.12 30.58 -16.17
N LEU A 245 31.16 29.95 -16.87
CA LEU A 245 30.94 28.50 -16.83
C LEU A 245 31.12 27.82 -18.19
N VAL A 246 30.95 28.56 -19.28
CA VAL A 246 31.02 28.06 -20.65
C VAL A 246 31.95 28.94 -21.46
N ASP A 247 32.85 28.31 -22.20
CA ASP A 247 33.76 29.01 -23.11
C ASP A 247 33.00 29.83 -24.17
N GLU A 248 33.57 30.95 -24.60
CA GLU A 248 32.93 31.88 -25.53
C GLU A 248 32.59 31.22 -26.89
N GLN A 249 33.41 30.29 -27.37
CA GLN A 249 33.17 29.57 -28.63
C GLN A 249 31.96 28.65 -28.49
N LYS A 250 31.86 27.92 -27.38
CA LYS A 250 30.72 27.04 -27.08
C LYS A 250 29.44 27.82 -26.86
N PHE A 251 29.52 28.94 -26.16
CA PHE A 251 28.38 29.83 -25.96
C PHE A 251 27.84 30.35 -27.30
N LYS A 252 28.71 30.83 -28.19
CA LYS A 252 28.31 31.31 -29.53
C LYS A 252 27.67 30.20 -30.36
N ALA A 253 28.23 28.98 -30.34
CA ALA A 253 27.65 27.84 -31.05
C ALA A 253 26.25 27.49 -30.54
N ILE A 254 26.05 27.49 -29.21
CA ILE A 254 24.75 27.25 -28.58
C ILE A 254 23.75 28.37 -28.91
N GLU A 255 24.20 29.62 -28.85
CA GLU A 255 23.38 30.81 -29.15
C GLU A 255 22.95 30.83 -30.63
N GLU A 256 23.87 30.59 -31.57
CA GLU A 256 23.58 30.51 -33.00
C GLU A 256 22.61 29.37 -33.32
N LEU A 257 22.81 28.20 -32.73
CA LEU A 257 21.92 27.05 -32.90
C LEU A 257 20.50 27.35 -32.37
N TYR A 258 20.40 28.00 -31.22
CA TYR A 258 19.13 28.39 -30.60
C TYR A 258 18.39 29.46 -31.42
N LEU A 259 19.11 30.45 -31.95
CA LEU A 259 18.51 31.53 -32.75
C LEU A 259 18.07 31.05 -34.13
N THR A 260 18.83 30.14 -34.75
CA THR A 260 18.55 29.58 -36.07
C THR A 260 17.41 28.57 -36.04
N ASN A 261 17.17 27.92 -34.89
CA ASN A 261 16.19 26.84 -34.76
C ASN A 261 15.25 27.03 -33.55
N LYS A 262 14.47 28.12 -33.56
CA LYS A 262 13.52 28.45 -32.49
C LYS A 262 12.42 27.40 -32.25
N ASP A 263 12.23 26.47 -33.19
CA ASP A 263 11.18 25.44 -33.15
C ASP A 263 11.69 24.02 -32.84
N ILE A 264 12.93 23.85 -32.35
CA ILE A 264 13.45 22.52 -31.99
C ILE A 264 12.60 21.90 -30.87
N ALA A 265 12.08 20.70 -31.14
CA ALA A 265 11.27 19.90 -30.22
C ALA A 265 12.13 19.28 -29.09
N GLY A 266 12.51 20.11 -28.13
CA GLY A 266 13.06 19.69 -26.84
C GLY A 266 14.58 19.51 -26.76
N PHE A 267 15.07 19.42 -25.52
CA PHE A 267 16.49 19.43 -25.15
C PHE A 267 17.32 18.32 -25.83
N GLY A 268 16.74 17.14 -26.08
CA GLY A 268 17.43 16.03 -26.74
C GLY A 268 17.77 16.28 -28.20
N ALA A 269 16.81 16.83 -28.96
CA ALA A 269 17.02 17.21 -30.36
C ALA A 269 17.98 18.42 -30.49
N PHE A 270 17.96 19.32 -29.50
CA PHE A 270 18.90 20.44 -29.44
C PHE A 270 20.34 19.96 -29.25
N LYS A 271 20.57 19.03 -28.31
CA LYS A 271 21.91 18.49 -28.05
C LYS A 271 22.49 17.71 -29.22
N ALA A 272 21.68 16.96 -29.97
CA ALA A 272 22.14 16.16 -31.12
C ALA A 272 22.68 17.01 -32.29
N ASN A 273 22.38 18.32 -32.31
CA ASN A 273 22.87 19.27 -33.32
C ASN A 273 24.09 20.08 -32.83
N LEU A 274 24.58 19.81 -31.62
CA LEU A 274 25.85 20.34 -31.11
C LEU A 274 26.93 19.26 -31.26
N SER A 275 28.13 19.63 -31.71
CA SER A 275 29.30 18.73 -31.69
C SER A 275 29.65 18.38 -30.24
N ASP A 276 30.10 17.15 -29.98
CA ASP A 276 30.36 16.62 -28.63
C ASP A 276 31.61 17.21 -27.93
N ASP A 277 32.20 18.29 -28.46
CA ASP A 277 33.39 18.95 -27.91
C ASP A 277 33.10 20.25 -27.17
#